data_AF-A0A975IH99-F1
#
_entry.id   AF-A0A975IH99-F1
#
_cell.length_a   1.000
_cell.length_b   1.000
_cell.length_c   1.000
_cell.angle_alpha   90.00
_cell.angle_beta   90.00
_cell.angle_gamma   90.00
#
_symmetry.space_group_name_H-M   'P 1'
#
loop_
_entity.id
_entity.type
_entity.pdbx_description
1 polymer ?
#
loop_
_entity_poly.entity_id
_entity_poly.type
_entity_poly.pdbx_seq_one_letter_code
_entity_poly.pdbx_strand_id
1 'polypeptide(L)'
;MLGLLATQITAGVLSGSAVEILLKSIFYNFYAWLALLLVLVVILRNWDIGPMRRFEENTTPVNIPVPPEGVHLSRMLLPLAVLIGMMPLSLYFTGQASLLGEGKALESQTFLDTIFAGSGSTSVFYAVLATLLVAFVQYVILGSMSRQDYFRSMFAGAGELLPIVTILVLAFVIGNLVKELDAGNYLASLAQGWLSAGWIPVLVFLLSAVIAFATGTSWGTFSIMMPIGVSLAVATGADVYLVVGAVVSGGVFGDHSSPISDTTIISSLAAGCDVVDHTASQLPYALLAGAGAAVLFTVFGFALL
;
A
#
# COMPACT_ATOMS: atom_id res chain seq x y z
N MET A 1 2.68 5.12 2.45
CA MET A 1 4.05 5.00 1.92
C MET A 1 4.71 6.36 1.70
N LEU A 2 4.11 7.27 0.92
CA LEU A 2 4.64 8.65 0.74
C LEU A 2 5.00 9.34 2.07
N GLY A 3 4.11 9.27 3.07
CA GLY A 3 4.38 9.82 4.40
C GLY A 3 5.60 9.18 5.08
N LEU A 4 5.76 7.85 5.01
CA LEU A 4 6.89 7.15 5.60
C LEU A 4 8.22 7.56 4.96
N LEU A 5 8.25 7.70 3.63
CA LEU A 5 9.43 8.16 2.88
C LEU A 5 9.72 9.64 3.16
N ALA A 6 8.68 10.48 3.23
CA ALA A 6 8.81 11.89 3.60
C ALA A 6 9.43 12.03 4.99
N THR A 7 9.04 11.18 5.96
CA THR A 7 9.66 11.16 7.28
C THR A 7 11.15 10.84 7.21
N GLN A 8 11.57 9.90 6.37
CA GLN A 8 13.01 9.59 6.20
C GLN A 8 13.79 10.76 5.57
N ILE A 9 13.14 11.53 4.70
CA ILE A 9 13.72 12.75 4.10
C ILE A 9 13.81 13.87 5.14
N THR A 10 12.74 14.12 5.91
CA THR A 10 12.76 15.11 7.00
C THR A 10 13.76 14.72 8.09
N ALA A 11 13.92 13.43 8.34
CA ALA A 11 14.95 12.89 9.21
C ALA A 11 16.35 12.98 8.58
N GLY A 12 16.52 13.42 7.33
CA GLY A 12 17.84 13.57 6.70
C GLY A 12 18.56 12.25 6.41
N VAL A 13 17.84 11.12 6.43
CA VAL A 13 18.35 9.81 6.01
C VAL A 13 18.38 9.74 4.49
N LEU A 14 17.36 10.31 3.83
CA LEU A 14 17.23 10.39 2.38
C LEU A 14 17.26 11.83 1.89
N SER A 15 17.71 12.02 0.66
CA SER A 15 17.62 13.28 -0.09
C SER A 15 16.70 13.11 -1.30
N GLY A 16 16.13 14.23 -1.78
CA GLY A 16 15.24 14.24 -2.94
C GLY A 16 13.75 14.20 -2.59
N SER A 17 12.92 13.86 -3.58
CA SER A 17 11.46 13.85 -3.46
C SER A 17 10.92 12.48 -3.08
N ALA A 18 10.06 12.41 -2.05
CA ALA A 18 9.38 11.17 -1.64
C ALA A 18 8.56 10.56 -2.79
N VAL A 19 7.98 11.42 -3.64
CA VAL A 19 7.18 10.99 -4.80
C VAL A 19 8.08 10.32 -5.83
N GLU A 20 9.25 10.89 -6.12
CA GLU A 20 10.20 10.31 -7.08
C GLU A 20 10.71 8.95 -6.61
N ILE A 21 11.11 8.86 -5.33
CA ILE A 21 11.56 7.60 -4.74
C ILE A 21 10.46 6.55 -4.85
N LEU A 22 9.22 6.91 -4.51
CA LEU A 22 8.11 5.99 -4.62
C LEU A 22 7.88 5.53 -6.06
N LEU A 23 7.83 6.46 -7.03
CA LEU A 23 7.58 6.14 -8.44
C LEU A 23 8.64 5.20 -9.02
N LYS A 24 9.92 5.43 -8.70
CA LYS A 24 11.00 4.52 -9.11
C LYS A 24 10.90 3.16 -8.43
N SER A 25 10.54 3.13 -7.14
CA SER A 25 10.41 1.90 -6.36
C SER A 25 9.25 1.01 -6.81
N ILE A 26 8.22 1.55 -7.46
CA ILE A 26 7.09 0.77 -8.01
C ILE A 26 7.57 -0.29 -9.01
N PHE A 27 8.60 0.02 -9.82
CA PHE A 27 9.16 -0.94 -10.77
C PHE A 27 9.87 -2.12 -10.08
N TYR A 28 10.35 -1.90 -8.86
CA TYR A 28 10.98 -2.92 -8.02
C TYR A 28 10.00 -3.66 -7.11
N ASN A 29 8.69 -3.41 -7.23
CA ASN A 29 7.67 -4.19 -6.53
C ASN A 29 7.47 -5.57 -7.20
N PHE A 30 8.54 -6.35 -7.26
CA PHE A 30 8.63 -7.60 -8.01
C PHE A 30 7.56 -8.60 -7.63
N TYR A 31 7.21 -8.68 -6.34
CA TYR A 31 6.16 -9.58 -5.91
C TYR A 31 4.81 -9.25 -6.55
N ALA A 32 4.41 -7.98 -6.52
CA ALA A 32 3.14 -7.56 -7.10
C ALA A 32 3.09 -7.80 -8.61
N TRP A 33 4.18 -7.50 -9.33
CA TRP A 33 4.28 -7.76 -10.77
C TRP A 33 4.18 -9.25 -11.10
N LEU A 34 4.89 -10.10 -10.35
CA LEU A 34 4.85 -11.55 -10.54
C LEU A 34 3.49 -12.13 -10.16
N ALA A 35 2.86 -11.65 -9.09
CA ALA A 35 1.53 -12.09 -8.69
C ALA A 35 0.49 -11.74 -9.75
N LEU A 36 0.51 -10.52 -10.29
CA LEU A 36 -0.39 -10.11 -11.39
C LEU A 36 -0.19 -10.96 -12.65
N LEU A 37 1.06 -11.24 -13.02
CA LEU A 37 1.37 -12.11 -14.15
C LEU A 37 0.88 -13.54 -13.89
N LEU A 38 1.08 -14.06 -12.67
CA LEU A 38 0.65 -15.40 -12.30
C LEU A 38 -0.88 -15.53 -12.35
N VAL A 39 -1.62 -14.52 -11.88
CA VAL A 39 -3.09 -14.48 -12.01
C VAL A 39 -3.51 -14.59 -13.47
N LEU A 40 -2.87 -13.83 -14.38
CA LEU A 40 -3.15 -13.92 -15.81
C LEU A 40 -2.89 -15.33 -16.36
N VAL A 41 -1.76 -15.95 -15.97
CA VAL A 41 -1.42 -17.32 -16.38
C VAL A 41 -2.45 -18.32 -15.86
N VAL A 42 -2.89 -18.20 -14.61
CA VAL A 42 -3.90 -19.07 -14.01
C VAL A 42 -5.22 -18.97 -14.77
N ILE A 43 -5.67 -17.76 -15.09
CA ILE A 43 -6.90 -17.53 -15.88
C ILE A 43 -6.80 -18.15 -17.28
N LEU A 44 -5.67 -17.98 -17.97
CA LEU A 44 -5.51 -18.47 -19.35
C LEU A 44 -5.31 -19.98 -19.44
N ARG A 45 -4.78 -20.61 -18.38
CA ARG A 45 -4.41 -22.03 -18.37
C ARG A 45 -5.31 -22.89 -17.49
N ASN A 46 -6.24 -22.30 -16.73
CA ASN A 46 -6.97 -22.96 -15.64
C ASN A 46 -6.02 -23.76 -14.77
N TRP A 47 -4.96 -23.09 -14.30
CA TRP A 47 -3.86 -23.76 -13.62
C TRP A 47 -4.14 -23.90 -12.13
N ASP A 48 -4.67 -25.05 -11.75
CA ASP A 48 -5.03 -25.36 -10.36
C ASP A 48 -3.89 -26.12 -9.65
N ILE A 49 -3.23 -25.45 -8.69
CA ILE A 49 -2.06 -25.98 -7.97
C ILE A 49 -2.50 -26.51 -6.61
N GLY A 50 -2.15 -27.77 -6.33
CA GLY A 50 -2.20 -28.35 -4.99
C GLY A 50 -3.60 -28.32 -4.35
N PRO A 51 -3.82 -27.59 -3.23
CA PRO A 51 -5.11 -27.50 -2.58
C PRO A 51 -6.21 -26.90 -3.47
N MET A 52 -5.89 -25.91 -4.32
CA MET A 52 -6.87 -25.29 -5.22
C MET A 52 -7.55 -26.33 -6.11
N ARG A 53 -6.76 -27.23 -6.70
CA ARG A 53 -7.28 -28.32 -7.54
C ARG A 53 -8.23 -29.24 -6.78
N ARG A 54 -7.94 -29.53 -5.51
CA ARG A 54 -8.81 -30.37 -4.68
C ARG A 54 -10.13 -29.67 -4.38
N PHE A 55 -10.12 -28.36 -4.18
CA PHE A 55 -11.36 -27.62 -3.96
C PHE A 55 -12.19 -27.59 -5.23
N GLU A 56 -11.61 -27.24 -6.38
CA GLU A 56 -12.30 -27.24 -7.68
C GLU A 56 -12.92 -28.60 -8.04
N GLU A 57 -12.21 -29.71 -7.83
CA GLU A 57 -12.72 -31.06 -8.09
C GLU A 57 -13.90 -31.45 -7.16
N ASN A 58 -13.98 -30.86 -5.96
CA ASN A 58 -15.01 -31.16 -4.96
C ASN A 58 -16.13 -30.10 -4.89
N THR A 59 -16.08 -29.06 -5.72
CA THR A 59 -17.08 -27.98 -5.70
C THR A 59 -18.41 -28.45 -6.27
N THR A 60 -19.47 -28.35 -5.47
CA THR A 60 -20.85 -28.41 -5.97
C THR A 60 -21.29 -27.02 -6.44
N PRO A 61 -22.04 -26.87 -7.55
CA PRO A 61 -22.53 -25.58 -8.02
C PRO A 61 -23.32 -24.87 -6.91
N VAL A 62 -22.79 -23.77 -6.39
CA VAL A 62 -23.47 -22.94 -5.40
C VAL A 62 -24.41 -21.99 -6.12
N ASN A 63 -25.65 -21.90 -5.64
CA ASN A 63 -26.61 -20.92 -6.13
C ASN A 63 -26.19 -19.54 -5.61
N ILE A 64 -25.69 -18.67 -6.49
CA ILE A 64 -25.25 -17.33 -6.12
C ILE A 64 -26.46 -16.56 -5.56
N PRO A 65 -26.45 -16.12 -4.30
CA PRO A 65 -27.54 -15.33 -3.74
C PRO A 65 -27.75 -14.07 -4.60
N VAL A 66 -28.97 -13.85 -5.09
CA VAL A 66 -29.31 -12.61 -5.80
C VAL A 66 -29.15 -11.46 -4.80
N PRO A 67 -28.42 -10.38 -5.15
CA PRO A 67 -28.29 -9.22 -4.28
C PRO A 67 -29.69 -8.68 -3.92
N PRO A 68 -29.92 -8.24 -2.67
CA PRO A 68 -31.22 -7.70 -2.27
C PRO A 68 -31.65 -6.55 -3.19
N GLU A 69 -32.92 -6.58 -3.64
CA GLU A 69 -33.49 -5.54 -4.49
C GLU A 69 -33.46 -4.15 -3.81
N GLY A 70 -33.07 -3.11 -4.55
CA GLY A 70 -33.10 -1.72 -4.08
C GLY A 70 -31.75 -1.02 -3.89
N VAL A 71 -30.62 -1.72 -4.13
CA VAL A 71 -29.29 -1.10 -4.13
C VAL A 71 -29.02 -0.43 -5.48
N HIS A 72 -29.25 0.89 -5.56
CA HIS A 72 -28.92 1.65 -6.77
C HIS A 72 -27.43 2.02 -6.79
N LEU A 73 -26.68 1.43 -7.73
CA LEU A 73 -25.25 1.71 -7.95
C LEU A 73 -24.93 3.21 -8.07
N SER A 74 -25.84 4.00 -8.64
CA SER A 74 -25.70 5.46 -8.77
C SER A 74 -25.53 6.18 -7.43
N ARG A 75 -26.05 5.61 -6.33
CA ARG A 75 -25.90 6.19 -5.00
C ARG A 75 -24.48 6.11 -4.47
N MET A 76 -23.76 5.05 -4.81
CA MET A 76 -22.34 4.89 -4.48
C MET A 76 -21.42 5.63 -5.45
N LEU A 77 -21.79 5.70 -6.74
CA LEU A 77 -20.94 6.30 -7.78
C LEU A 77 -20.79 7.82 -7.64
N LEU A 78 -21.83 8.54 -7.20
CA LEU A 78 -21.76 10.01 -7.13
C LEU A 78 -20.73 10.51 -6.09
N PRO A 79 -20.75 10.09 -4.81
CA PRO A 79 -19.73 10.51 -3.85
C PRO A 79 -18.33 10.08 -4.30
N LEU A 80 -18.20 8.90 -4.90
CA LEU A 80 -16.91 8.41 -5.42
C LEU A 80 -16.40 9.28 -6.58
N ALA A 81 -17.26 9.67 -7.52
CA ALA A 81 -16.90 10.56 -8.62
C ALA A 81 -16.51 11.95 -8.12
N VAL A 82 -17.19 12.47 -7.09
CA VAL A 82 -16.83 13.72 -6.43
C VAL A 82 -15.45 13.60 -5.77
N LEU A 83 -15.18 12.53 -5.04
CA LEU A 83 -13.87 12.30 -4.42
C LEU A 83 -12.75 12.28 -5.47
N ILE A 84 -12.93 11.50 -6.53
CA ILE A 84 -11.95 11.34 -7.62
C ILE A 84 -11.76 12.65 -8.38
N GLY A 85 -12.83 13.40 -8.67
CA GLY A 85 -12.77 14.66 -9.41
C GLY A 85 -12.23 15.84 -8.60
N MET A 86 -12.59 15.91 -7.31
CA MET A 86 -12.13 16.99 -6.41
C MET A 86 -10.64 16.88 -6.10
N MET A 87 -10.05 15.67 -6.20
CA MET A 87 -8.64 15.44 -5.95
C MET A 87 -7.71 16.22 -6.92
N PRO A 88 -7.75 16.01 -8.25
CA PRO A 88 -6.97 16.81 -9.20
C PRO A 88 -7.31 18.30 -9.15
N LEU A 89 -8.59 18.64 -8.94
CA LEU A 89 -9.02 20.03 -8.85
C LEU A 89 -8.38 20.75 -7.66
N SER A 90 -8.38 20.11 -6.49
CA SER A 90 -7.76 20.68 -5.30
C SER A 90 -6.23 20.69 -5.38
N LEU A 91 -5.61 19.68 -6.02
CA LEU A 91 -4.18 19.68 -6.31
C LEU A 91 -3.80 20.86 -7.20
N TYR A 92 -4.60 21.15 -8.21
CA TYR A 92 -4.38 22.30 -9.08
C TYR A 92 -4.43 23.61 -8.29
N PHE A 93 -5.47 23.84 -7.48
CA PHE A 93 -5.56 25.08 -6.68
C PHE A 93 -4.45 25.22 -5.63
N THR A 94 -4.13 24.15 -4.91
CA THR A 94 -3.04 24.17 -3.93
C THR A 94 -1.67 24.35 -4.60
N GLY A 95 -1.48 23.76 -5.79
CA GLY A 95 -0.27 23.90 -6.58
C GLY A 95 -0.08 25.30 -7.14
N GLN A 96 -1.16 25.93 -7.63
CA GLN A 96 -1.13 27.35 -8.01
C GLN A 96 -0.70 28.23 -6.83
N ALA A 97 -1.27 28.00 -5.64
CA ALA A 97 -0.90 28.76 -4.44
C ALA A 97 0.58 28.56 -4.07
N SER A 98 1.11 27.34 -4.20
CA SER A 98 2.53 27.05 -3.95
C SER A 98 3.45 27.75 -4.95
N LEU A 99 3.14 27.66 -6.24
CA LEU A 99 3.93 28.27 -7.31
C LEU A 99 3.92 29.81 -7.27
N LEU A 100 2.78 30.41 -6.91
CA LEU A 100 2.68 31.84 -6.63
C LEU A 100 3.54 32.25 -5.44
N GLY A 101 3.54 31.45 -4.36
CA GLY A 101 4.39 31.67 -3.19
C GLY A 101 5.88 31.58 -3.49
N GLU A 102 6.27 30.77 -4.47
CA GLU A 102 7.64 30.67 -5.00
C GLU A 102 7.99 31.76 -6.03
N GLY A 103 7.06 32.66 -6.37
CA GLY A 103 7.27 33.72 -7.36
C GLY A 103 7.37 33.23 -8.81
N LYS A 104 6.94 32.00 -9.10
CA LYS A 104 6.94 31.44 -10.46
C LYS A 104 5.71 31.94 -11.21
N ALA A 105 5.90 32.34 -12.47
CA ALA A 105 4.80 32.76 -13.33
C ALA A 105 3.92 31.54 -13.67
N LEU A 106 2.63 31.58 -13.33
CA LEU A 106 1.69 30.49 -13.63
C LEU A 106 1.55 30.23 -15.13
N GLU A 107 1.71 31.25 -15.96
CA GLU A 107 1.53 31.18 -17.41
C GLU A 107 2.58 30.31 -18.11
N SER A 108 3.72 30.06 -17.46
CA SER A 108 4.79 29.21 -18.01
C SER A 108 4.74 27.76 -17.52
N GLN A 109 3.79 27.40 -16.65
CA GLN A 109 3.69 26.07 -16.06
C GLN A 109 2.61 25.25 -16.74
N THR A 110 2.88 23.97 -17.01
CA THR A 110 1.84 23.09 -17.53
C THR A 110 0.85 22.72 -16.43
N PHE A 111 -0.32 22.21 -16.83
CA PHE A 111 -1.32 21.68 -15.89
C PHE A 111 -0.74 20.60 -14.98
N LEU A 112 0.12 19.73 -15.52
CA LEU A 112 0.77 18.67 -14.76
C LEU A 112 1.78 19.23 -13.76
N ASP A 113 2.60 20.21 -14.17
CA ASP A 113 3.57 20.85 -13.27
C ASP A 113 2.88 21.52 -12.08
N THR A 114 1.72 22.16 -12.35
CA THR A 114 0.90 22.79 -11.31
C THR A 114 0.36 21.75 -10.34
N ILE A 115 -0.18 20.63 -10.83
CA ILE A 115 -0.69 19.56 -9.96
C ILE A 115 0.42 18.91 -9.13
N PHE A 116 1.60 18.69 -9.69
CA PHE A 116 2.73 18.10 -8.97
C PHE A 116 3.32 19.03 -7.91
N ALA A 117 3.15 20.35 -8.07
CA ALA A 117 3.46 21.33 -7.03
C ALA A 117 2.39 21.41 -5.92
N GLY A 118 1.23 20.75 -6.10
CA GLY A 118 0.11 20.78 -5.17
C GLY A 118 0.36 20.00 -3.88
N SER A 119 -0.30 20.43 -2.79
CA SER A 119 -0.25 19.75 -1.50
C SER A 119 -1.22 18.58 -1.47
N GLY A 120 -0.71 17.35 -1.63
CA GLY A 120 -1.54 16.14 -1.61
C GLY A 120 -2.37 15.96 -0.33
N SER A 121 -1.84 16.28 0.84
CA SER A 121 -2.57 16.15 2.11
C SER A 121 -3.74 17.13 2.20
N THR A 122 -3.51 18.41 1.86
CA THR A 122 -4.56 19.43 1.83
C THR A 122 -5.61 19.12 0.77
N SER A 123 -5.20 18.60 -0.38
CA SER A 123 -6.11 18.24 -1.46
C SER A 123 -7.02 17.06 -1.11
N VAL A 124 -6.47 16.00 -0.50
CA VAL A 124 -7.27 14.89 0.03
C VAL A 124 -8.26 15.40 1.09
N PHE A 125 -7.82 16.29 1.98
CA PHE A 125 -8.69 16.85 3.02
C PHE A 125 -9.92 17.56 2.41
N TYR A 126 -9.71 18.46 1.44
CA TYR A 126 -10.83 19.14 0.78
C TYR A 126 -11.70 18.21 -0.06
N ALA A 127 -11.11 17.23 -0.75
CA ALA A 127 -11.87 16.24 -1.52
C ALA A 127 -12.79 15.39 -0.63
N VAL A 128 -12.29 14.96 0.54
CA VAL A 128 -13.09 14.23 1.54
C VAL A 128 -14.21 15.09 2.09
N LEU A 129 -13.94 16.35 2.47
CA LEU A 129 -14.99 17.27 2.96
C LEU A 129 -16.10 17.50 1.93
N ALA A 130 -15.72 17.74 0.66
CA ALA A 130 -16.68 17.91 -0.42
C ALA A 130 -17.51 16.64 -0.65
N THR A 131 -16.86 15.46 -0.58
CA THR A 131 -17.52 14.16 -0.72
C THR A 131 -18.52 13.91 0.39
N LEU A 132 -18.14 14.17 1.65
CA LEU A 132 -19.03 14.06 2.80
C LEU A 132 -20.22 15.03 2.69
N LEU A 133 -19.99 16.25 2.20
CA LEU A 133 -21.08 17.20 1.98
C LEU A 133 -22.07 16.69 0.91
N VAL A 134 -21.57 16.20 -0.22
CA VAL A 134 -22.41 15.63 -1.29
C VAL A 134 -23.15 14.40 -0.80
N ALA A 135 -22.46 13.51 -0.07
CA ALA A 135 -23.06 12.33 0.54
C ALA A 135 -24.17 12.72 1.54
N PHE A 136 -23.96 13.77 2.35
CA PHE A 136 -24.99 14.27 3.26
C PHE A 136 -26.23 14.76 2.48
N VAL A 137 -26.05 15.57 1.44
CA VAL A 137 -27.17 16.04 0.60
C VAL A 137 -27.90 14.85 -0.03
N GLN A 138 -27.16 13.91 -0.59
CA GLN A 138 -27.74 12.75 -1.27
C GLN A 138 -28.46 11.79 -0.32
N TYR A 139 -27.85 11.42 0.80
CA TYR A 139 -28.38 10.40 1.68
C TYR A 139 -29.43 10.95 2.64
N VAL A 140 -29.22 12.18 3.15
CA VAL A 140 -30.11 12.78 4.16
C VAL A 140 -31.17 13.66 3.53
N ILE A 141 -30.82 14.58 2.63
CA ILE A 141 -31.77 15.55 2.07
C ILE A 141 -32.63 14.90 0.98
N LEU A 142 -32.04 14.10 0.09
CA LEU A 142 -32.78 13.40 -0.98
C LEU A 142 -33.43 12.07 -0.51
N GLY A 143 -33.32 11.73 0.78
CA GLY A 143 -34.26 10.84 1.46
C GLY A 143 -33.96 9.34 1.44
N SER A 144 -32.74 8.93 1.82
CA SER A 144 -32.41 7.50 1.97
C SER A 144 -31.85 7.09 3.34
N MET A 145 -31.58 8.06 4.23
CA MET A 145 -31.03 7.81 5.56
C MET A 145 -31.41 8.93 6.53
N SER A 146 -31.55 8.62 7.83
CA SER A 146 -31.76 9.65 8.85
C SER A 146 -30.45 10.43 9.12
N ARG A 147 -30.57 11.65 9.65
CA ARG A 147 -29.40 12.45 10.09
C ARG A 147 -28.53 11.70 11.10
N GLN A 148 -29.16 10.99 12.03
CA GLN A 148 -28.44 10.25 13.07
C GLN A 148 -27.67 9.08 12.47
N ASP A 149 -28.29 8.33 11.58
CA ASP A 149 -27.66 7.19 10.92
C ASP A 149 -26.51 7.63 10.02
N TYR A 150 -26.64 8.78 9.34
CA TYR A 150 -25.54 9.36 8.55
C TYR A 150 -24.32 9.65 9.42
N PHE A 151 -24.47 10.43 10.49
CA PHE A 151 -23.33 10.76 11.36
C PHE A 151 -22.76 9.52 12.05
N ARG A 152 -23.62 8.58 12.47
CA ARG A 152 -23.18 7.30 13.04
C ARG A 152 -22.32 6.52 12.04
N SER A 153 -22.74 6.44 10.78
CA SER A 153 -21.99 5.74 9.72
C SER A 153 -20.69 6.46 9.38
N MET A 154 -20.72 7.80 9.32
CA MET A 154 -19.53 8.63 9.10
C MET A 154 -18.48 8.42 10.20
N PHE A 155 -18.87 8.46 11.47
CA PHE A 155 -17.95 8.24 12.58
C PHE A 155 -17.52 6.78 12.72
N ALA A 156 -18.39 5.83 12.41
CA ALA A 156 -18.01 4.41 12.36
C ALA A 156 -16.91 4.18 11.33
N GLY A 157 -17.08 4.66 10.08
CA GLY A 157 -16.07 4.55 9.04
C GLY A 157 -14.78 5.32 9.36
N ALA A 158 -14.87 6.50 9.99
CA ALA A 158 -13.68 7.20 10.49
C ALA A 158 -12.96 6.40 11.59
N GLY A 159 -13.71 5.71 12.45
CA GLY A 159 -13.20 4.84 13.50
C GLY A 159 -12.41 3.64 12.96
N GLU A 160 -12.84 3.07 11.83
CA GLU A 160 -12.13 1.97 11.15
C GLU A 160 -10.72 2.37 10.69
N LEU A 161 -10.47 3.66 10.45
CA LEU A 161 -9.15 4.17 10.07
C LEU A 161 -8.23 4.49 11.26
N LEU A 162 -8.75 4.53 12.50
CA LEU A 162 -7.95 4.87 13.68
C LEU A 162 -6.73 3.96 13.87
N PRO A 163 -6.82 2.62 13.74
CA PRO A 163 -5.64 1.75 13.87
C PRO A 163 -4.54 2.10 12.88
N ILE A 164 -4.89 2.41 11.63
CA ILE A 164 -3.93 2.80 10.59
C ILE A 164 -3.25 4.12 10.96
N VAL A 165 -4.01 5.12 11.41
CA VAL A 165 -3.46 6.40 11.85
C VAL A 165 -2.51 6.22 13.04
N THR A 166 -2.88 5.41 14.03
CA THR A 166 -2.02 5.10 15.18
C THR A 166 -0.72 4.43 14.74
N ILE A 167 -0.78 3.44 13.85
CA ILE A 167 0.39 2.77 13.29
C ILE A 167 1.32 3.78 12.60
N LEU A 168 0.78 4.69 11.77
CA LEU A 168 1.58 5.69 11.07
C LEU A 168 2.27 6.68 12.03
N VAL A 169 1.57 7.11 13.09
CA VAL A 169 2.17 7.98 14.12
C VAL A 169 3.30 7.26 14.85
N LEU A 170 3.10 6.00 15.24
CA LEU A 170 4.14 5.19 15.86
C LEU A 170 5.31 4.92 14.91
N ALA A 171 5.05 4.75 13.61
CA ALA A 171 6.09 4.63 12.58
C ALA A 171 7.02 5.83 12.56
N PHE A 172 6.48 7.04 12.73
CA PHE A 172 7.28 8.26 12.78
C PHE A 172 8.19 8.28 14.02
N VAL A 173 7.68 7.84 15.16
CA VAL A 173 8.47 7.69 16.38
C VAL A 173 9.60 6.68 16.17
N ILE A 174 9.31 5.51 15.60
CA ILE A 174 10.31 4.48 15.28
C ILE A 174 11.35 5.03 14.31
N GLY A 175 10.95 5.75 13.26
CA GLY A 175 11.88 6.34 12.31
C GLY A 175 12.85 7.33 12.95
N ASN A 176 12.37 8.16 13.87
CA ASN A 176 13.24 9.06 14.63
C ASN A 176 14.18 8.29 15.57
N LEU A 177 13.69 7.27 16.27
CA LEU A 177 14.52 6.43 17.15
C LEU A 177 15.60 5.67 16.38
N VAL A 178 15.28 5.08 15.22
CA VAL A 178 16.24 4.38 14.35
C VAL A 178 17.39 5.30 13.94
N LYS A 179 17.07 6.57 13.66
CA LYS A 179 18.08 7.59 13.36
C LYS A 179 18.88 8.00 14.60
N GLU A 180 18.22 8.31 15.72
CA GLU A 180 18.89 8.75 16.95
C GLU A 180 19.84 7.69 17.53
N LEU A 181 19.46 6.42 17.42
CA LEU A 181 20.28 5.29 17.86
C LEU A 181 21.34 4.90 16.83
N ASP A 182 21.39 5.57 15.68
CA ASP A 182 22.25 5.23 14.55
C ASP A 182 22.17 3.74 14.16
N ALA A 183 20.95 3.18 14.24
CA ALA A 183 20.73 1.74 14.11
C ALA A 183 21.11 1.21 12.72
N GLY A 184 21.03 2.06 11.68
CA GLY A 184 21.51 1.72 10.34
C GLY A 184 23.01 1.39 10.32
N ASN A 185 23.84 2.26 10.89
CA ASN A 185 25.29 2.04 10.98
C ASN A 185 25.63 0.90 11.92
N TYR A 186 24.90 0.74 13.02
CA TYR A 186 25.06 -0.42 13.91
C TYR A 186 24.82 -1.74 13.17
N LEU A 187 23.68 -1.87 12.48
CA LEU A 187 23.37 -3.07 11.69
C LEU A 187 24.38 -3.28 10.54
N ALA A 188 24.80 -2.21 9.87
CA ALA A 188 25.82 -2.28 8.84
C ALA A 188 27.16 -2.76 9.41
N SER A 189 27.55 -2.33 10.62
CA SER A 189 28.77 -2.79 11.28
C SER A 189 28.73 -4.27 11.66
N LEU A 190 27.56 -4.79 12.05
CA LEU A 190 27.36 -6.22 12.30
C LEU A 190 27.45 -7.05 11.03
N ALA A 191 27.01 -6.50 9.90
CA ALA A 191 27.07 -7.12 8.58
C ALA A 191 28.46 -7.02 7.93
N GLN A 192 29.30 -6.08 8.41
CA GLN A 192 30.58 -5.76 7.79
C GLN A 192 31.53 -6.96 7.81
N GLY A 193 32.14 -7.23 6.65
CA GLY A 193 33.14 -8.29 6.48
C GLY A 193 32.59 -9.66 6.06
N TRP A 194 31.28 -9.90 6.12
CA TRP A 194 30.70 -11.18 5.69
C TRP A 194 29.41 -11.07 4.86
N LEU A 195 28.69 -9.93 4.91
CA LEU A 195 27.47 -9.72 4.15
C LEU A 195 27.66 -8.59 3.11
N SER A 196 27.60 -8.95 1.83
CA SER A 196 27.60 -7.98 0.72
C SER A 196 26.29 -7.18 0.69
N ALA A 197 26.36 -5.89 0.33
CA ALA A 197 25.19 -5.02 0.24
C ALA A 197 24.12 -5.53 -0.75
N GLY A 198 24.52 -6.37 -1.72
CA GLY A 198 23.59 -6.98 -2.69
C GLY A 198 22.62 -7.98 -2.09
N TRP A 199 22.90 -8.49 -0.88
CA TRP A 199 21.97 -9.34 -0.13
C TRP A 199 20.90 -8.54 0.61
N ILE A 200 21.10 -7.24 0.84
CA ILE A 200 20.22 -6.42 1.67
C ILE A 200 18.77 -6.42 1.13
N PRO A 201 18.51 -6.22 -0.18
CA PRO A 201 17.15 -6.21 -0.70
C PRO A 201 16.38 -7.51 -0.45
N VAL A 202 16.99 -8.67 -0.70
CA VAL A 202 16.30 -9.96 -0.50
C VAL A 202 16.06 -10.25 0.99
N LEU A 203 17.00 -9.89 1.87
CA LEU A 203 16.82 -10.05 3.31
C LEU A 203 15.70 -9.15 3.84
N VAL A 204 15.65 -7.90 3.39
CA VAL A 204 14.57 -6.97 3.75
C VAL A 204 13.22 -7.46 3.22
N PHE A 205 13.17 -7.99 2.00
CA PHE A 205 11.97 -8.62 1.45
C PHE A 205 11.49 -9.79 2.33
N LEU A 206 12.37 -10.74 2.67
CA LEU A 206 12.03 -11.92 3.46
C LEU A 206 11.58 -11.56 4.88
N LEU A 207 12.28 -10.63 5.54
CA LEU A 207 11.89 -10.16 6.87
C LEU A 207 10.52 -9.46 6.82
N SER A 208 10.30 -8.60 5.83
CA SER A 208 9.00 -7.92 5.65
C SER A 208 7.88 -8.93 5.37
N ALA A 209 8.14 -9.94 4.54
CA ALA A 209 7.23 -11.05 4.27
C ALA A 209 6.82 -11.81 5.54
N VAL A 210 7.79 -12.21 6.36
CA VAL A 210 7.52 -12.94 7.61
C VAL A 210 6.76 -12.08 8.61
N ILE A 211 7.15 -10.82 8.80
CA ILE A 211 6.47 -9.89 9.70
C ILE A 211 5.03 -9.67 9.24
N ALA A 212 4.80 -9.39 7.96
CA ALA A 212 3.46 -9.18 7.42
C ALA A 212 2.59 -10.43 7.49
N PHE A 213 3.16 -11.61 7.22
CA PHE A 213 2.42 -12.86 7.35
C PHE A 213 2.01 -13.14 8.80
N ALA A 214 2.93 -12.92 9.75
CA ALA A 214 2.68 -13.15 11.17
C ALA A 214 1.74 -12.13 11.80
N THR A 215 1.69 -10.91 11.27
CA THR A 215 0.86 -9.82 11.82
C THR A 215 -0.44 -9.59 11.04
N GLY A 216 -0.54 -10.12 9.81
CA GLY A 216 -1.70 -9.91 8.93
C GLY A 216 -1.87 -8.47 8.47
N THR A 217 -0.79 -7.68 8.37
CA THR A 217 -0.89 -6.26 7.97
C THR A 217 0.28 -5.77 7.11
N SER A 218 -0.03 -5.24 5.93
CA SER A 218 0.93 -4.55 5.06
C SER A 218 1.39 -3.24 5.70
N TRP A 219 0.45 -2.42 6.19
CA TRP A 219 0.74 -1.07 6.68
C TRP A 219 1.55 -1.05 7.97
N GLY A 220 1.31 -2.00 8.88
CA GLY A 220 2.14 -2.21 10.07
C GLY A 220 3.57 -2.58 9.67
N THR A 221 3.71 -3.50 8.73
CA THR A 221 5.01 -3.95 8.22
C THR A 221 5.78 -2.82 7.54
N PHE A 222 5.14 -2.05 6.65
CA PHE A 222 5.78 -0.90 6.00
C PHE A 222 6.24 0.13 7.02
N SER A 223 5.43 0.39 8.05
CA SER A 223 5.74 1.33 9.12
C SER A 223 7.00 0.95 9.90
N ILE A 224 7.23 -0.34 10.12
CA ILE A 224 8.41 -0.86 10.83
C ILE A 224 9.62 -0.97 9.90
N MET A 225 9.43 -1.58 8.72
CA MET A 225 10.52 -1.99 7.85
C MET A 225 11.01 -0.86 6.94
N MET A 226 10.19 0.15 6.63
CA MET A 226 10.62 1.26 5.77
C MET A 226 11.75 2.09 6.40
N PRO A 227 11.66 2.55 7.65
CA PRO A 227 12.79 3.24 8.30
C PRO A 227 14.04 2.36 8.38
N ILE A 228 13.89 1.11 8.82
CA ILE A 228 15.01 0.18 9.03
C ILE A 228 15.70 -0.14 7.71
N GLY A 229 14.93 -0.54 6.69
CA GLY A 229 15.44 -0.91 5.38
C GLY A 229 16.13 0.26 4.69
N VAL A 230 15.52 1.46 4.71
CA VAL A 230 16.11 2.66 4.13
C VAL A 230 17.41 3.05 4.83
N SER A 231 17.44 3.10 6.16
CA SER A 231 18.67 3.42 6.90
C SER A 231 19.77 2.40 6.64
N LEU A 232 19.43 1.12 6.56
CA LEU A 232 20.38 0.05 6.24
C LEU A 232 20.90 0.17 4.80
N ALA A 233 20.04 0.50 3.84
CA ALA A 233 20.43 0.71 2.45
C ALA A 233 21.46 1.84 2.33
N VAL A 234 21.18 2.98 2.98
CA VAL A 234 22.10 4.12 3.00
C VAL A 234 23.43 3.79 3.68
N ALA A 235 23.40 3.08 4.83
CA ALA A 235 24.61 2.72 5.56
C ALA A 235 25.48 1.68 4.84
N THR A 236 24.87 0.79 4.05
CA THR A 236 25.59 -0.29 3.33
C THR A 236 25.89 0.04 1.88
N GLY A 237 25.30 1.11 1.32
CA GLY A 237 25.40 1.47 -0.09
C GLY A 237 24.46 0.67 -1.02
N ALA A 238 23.50 -0.09 -0.49
CA ALA A 238 22.51 -0.78 -1.31
C ALA A 238 21.55 0.21 -1.98
N ASP A 239 21.05 -0.13 -3.17
CA ASP A 239 20.09 0.73 -3.89
C ASP A 239 18.81 0.94 -3.08
N VAL A 240 18.52 2.20 -2.76
CA VAL A 240 17.38 2.59 -1.93
C VAL A 240 16.05 2.25 -2.61
N TYR A 241 15.93 2.44 -3.92
CA TYR A 241 14.67 2.17 -4.63
C TYR A 241 14.33 0.69 -4.62
N LEU A 242 15.35 -0.16 -4.77
CA LEU A 242 15.24 -1.61 -4.69
C LEU A 242 14.85 -2.07 -3.29
N VAL A 243 15.43 -1.47 -2.23
CA VAL A 243 15.09 -1.79 -0.84
C VAL A 243 13.68 -1.32 -0.47
N VAL A 244 13.25 -0.14 -0.93
CA VAL A 244 11.86 0.31 -0.77
C VAL A 244 10.91 -0.66 -1.49
N GLY A 245 11.24 -1.06 -2.72
CA GLY A 245 10.50 -2.10 -3.45
C GLY A 245 10.41 -3.42 -2.69
N ALA A 246 11.51 -3.85 -2.06
CA ALA A 246 11.56 -5.06 -1.23
C ALA A 246 10.66 -5.00 -0.01
N VAL A 247 10.65 -3.88 0.74
CA VAL A 247 9.73 -3.66 1.87
C VAL A 247 8.28 -3.79 1.41
N VAL A 248 7.94 -3.13 0.30
CA VAL A 248 6.58 -3.12 -0.23
C VAL A 248 6.17 -4.52 -0.72
N SER A 249 7.02 -5.18 -1.51
CA SER A 249 6.79 -6.53 -2.00
C SER A 249 6.59 -7.53 -0.87
N GLY A 250 7.44 -7.49 0.16
CA GLY A 250 7.36 -8.41 1.29
C GLY A 250 6.10 -8.17 2.12
N GLY A 251 5.78 -6.91 2.42
CA GLY A 251 4.58 -6.59 3.19
C GLY A 251 3.29 -6.97 2.46
N VAL A 252 3.21 -6.74 1.14
CA VAL A 252 2.06 -7.19 0.33
C VAL A 252 1.94 -8.71 0.35
N PHE A 253 3.02 -9.44 0.03
CA PHE A 253 3.03 -10.91 0.03
C PHE A 253 2.55 -11.47 1.36
N GLY A 254 3.12 -11.01 2.48
CA GLY A 254 2.80 -11.59 3.78
C GLY A 254 1.36 -11.29 4.19
N ASP A 255 0.88 -10.06 3.96
CA ASP A 255 -0.46 -9.63 4.36
C ASP A 255 -1.55 -10.46 3.69
N HIS A 256 -1.63 -10.48 2.36
CA HIS A 256 -2.75 -11.14 1.68
C HIS A 256 -2.69 -12.67 1.74
N SER A 257 -1.53 -13.25 2.05
CA SER A 257 -1.39 -14.70 2.22
C SER A 257 -1.58 -15.14 3.67
N SER A 258 -1.70 -14.21 4.61
CA SER A 258 -1.92 -14.50 6.03
C SER A 258 -3.38 -14.86 6.33
N PRO A 259 -3.66 -15.93 7.10
CA PRO A 259 -5.02 -16.31 7.48
C PRO A 259 -5.67 -15.34 8.48
N ILE A 260 -4.89 -14.45 9.10
CA ILE A 260 -5.38 -13.47 10.09
C ILE A 260 -5.50 -12.06 9.52
N SER A 261 -5.18 -11.86 8.24
CA SER A 261 -5.28 -10.55 7.59
C SER A 261 -6.72 -10.16 7.28
N ASP A 262 -7.06 -8.90 7.50
CA ASP A 262 -8.35 -8.31 7.11
C ASP A 262 -8.62 -8.49 5.61
N THR A 263 -7.58 -8.39 4.77
CA THR A 263 -7.71 -8.57 3.31
C THR A 263 -8.14 -10.01 3.00
N THR A 264 -7.53 -10.99 3.66
CA THR A 264 -7.83 -12.42 3.49
C THR A 264 -9.22 -12.76 4.03
N ILE A 265 -9.58 -12.21 5.20
CA ILE A 265 -10.89 -12.42 5.83
C ILE A 265 -12.01 -11.82 4.97
N ILE A 266 -11.85 -10.59 4.48
CA ILE A 266 -12.85 -9.94 3.62
C ILE A 266 -12.93 -10.64 2.26
N SER A 267 -11.79 -11.06 1.69
CA SER A 267 -11.76 -11.78 0.41
C SER A 267 -12.45 -13.14 0.49
N SER A 268 -12.22 -13.90 1.56
CA SER A 268 -12.89 -15.18 1.81
C SER A 268 -14.40 -15.00 2.07
N LEU A 269 -14.79 -13.99 2.85
CA LEU A 269 -16.20 -13.65 3.06
C LEU A 269 -16.90 -13.26 1.76
N ALA A 270 -16.25 -12.44 0.92
CA ALA A 270 -16.79 -12.04 -0.38
C ALA A 270 -16.89 -13.20 -1.38
N ALA A 271 -15.96 -14.15 -1.32
CA ALA A 271 -15.97 -15.37 -2.10
C ALA A 271 -16.91 -16.46 -1.54
N GLY A 272 -17.42 -16.29 -0.31
CA GLY A 272 -18.29 -17.25 0.35
C GLY A 272 -17.58 -18.54 0.77
N CYS A 273 -16.28 -18.52 1.01
CA CYS A 273 -15.48 -19.67 1.43
C CYS A 273 -14.89 -19.48 2.83
N ASP A 274 -14.47 -20.59 3.44
CA ASP A 274 -13.75 -20.54 4.72
C ASP A 274 -12.38 -19.85 4.53
N VAL A 275 -11.98 -19.05 5.52
CA VAL A 275 -10.73 -18.28 5.47
C VAL A 275 -9.51 -19.21 5.38
N VAL A 276 -9.52 -20.36 6.05
CA VAL A 276 -8.41 -21.32 6.04
C VAL A 276 -8.32 -21.98 4.67
N ASP A 277 -9.44 -22.32 4.06
CA ASP A 277 -9.49 -22.89 2.71
C ASP A 277 -9.00 -21.86 1.67
N HIS A 278 -9.44 -20.61 1.80
CA HIS A 278 -8.98 -19.49 0.97
C HIS A 278 -7.47 -19.28 1.08
N THR A 279 -6.91 -19.28 2.29
CA THR A 279 -5.47 -19.16 2.50
C THR A 279 -4.71 -20.37 1.96
N ALA A 280 -5.17 -21.59 2.25
CA ALA A 280 -4.49 -22.82 1.85
C ALA A 280 -4.45 -22.98 0.33
N SER A 281 -5.52 -22.60 -0.37
CA SER A 281 -5.63 -22.65 -1.83
C SER A 281 -4.75 -21.62 -2.53
N GLN A 282 -4.63 -20.39 -2.01
CA GLN A 282 -3.81 -19.35 -2.64
C GLN A 282 -2.30 -19.48 -2.32
N LEU A 283 -1.94 -20.04 -1.16
CA LEU A 283 -0.57 -20.00 -0.65
C LEU A 283 0.48 -20.58 -1.61
N PRO A 284 0.24 -21.69 -2.34
CA PRO A 284 1.20 -22.20 -3.33
C PRO A 284 1.53 -21.18 -4.43
N TYR A 285 0.55 -20.40 -4.89
CA TYR A 285 0.74 -19.36 -5.90
C TYR A 285 1.51 -18.18 -5.33
N ALA A 286 1.14 -17.74 -4.13
CA ALA A 286 1.84 -16.68 -3.42
C ALA A 286 3.31 -17.05 -3.19
N LEU A 287 3.59 -18.28 -2.76
CA LEU A 287 4.97 -18.77 -2.57
C LEU A 287 5.75 -18.86 -3.87
N LEU A 288 5.12 -19.25 -4.99
CA LEU A 288 5.76 -19.26 -6.30
C LEU A 288 6.18 -17.84 -6.73
N ALA A 289 5.27 -16.87 -6.62
CA ALA A 289 5.57 -15.46 -6.91
C ALA A 289 6.60 -14.87 -5.92
N GLY A 290 6.50 -15.23 -4.63
CA GLY A 290 7.44 -14.82 -3.59
C GLY A 290 8.84 -15.36 -3.80
N ALA A 291 8.98 -16.63 -4.20
CA ALA A 291 10.25 -17.23 -4.57
C ALA A 291 10.86 -16.53 -5.80
N GLY A 292 10.05 -16.24 -6.83
CA GLY A 292 10.48 -15.46 -7.99
C GLY A 292 10.95 -14.05 -7.60
N ALA A 293 10.22 -13.38 -6.69
CA ALA A 293 10.60 -12.07 -6.19
C ALA A 293 11.93 -12.11 -5.42
N ALA A 294 12.14 -13.12 -4.56
CA ALA A 294 13.40 -13.30 -3.83
C ALA A 294 14.60 -13.49 -4.78
N VAL A 295 14.42 -14.24 -5.87
CA VAL A 295 15.45 -14.40 -6.92
C VAL A 295 15.72 -13.04 -7.59
N LEU A 296 14.69 -12.30 -7.98
CA LEU A 296 14.86 -10.99 -8.61
C LEU A 296 15.54 -9.98 -7.69
N PHE A 297 15.17 -9.91 -6.41
CA PHE A 297 15.84 -9.04 -5.44
C PHE A 297 17.31 -9.41 -5.23
N THR A 298 17.65 -10.71 -5.29
CA THR A 298 19.04 -11.15 -5.23
C THR A 298 19.80 -10.72 -6.48
N VAL A 299 19.27 -10.99 -7.67
CA VAL A 299 19.91 -10.66 -8.95
C VAL A 299 20.11 -9.15 -9.10
N PHE A 300 19.06 -8.36 -8.88
CA PHE A 300 19.13 -6.90 -8.97
C PHE A 300 19.96 -6.29 -7.85
N GLY A 301 19.96 -6.90 -6.66
CA GLY A 301 20.80 -6.46 -5.54
C GLY A 301 22.29 -6.52 -5.87
N PHE A 302 22.73 -7.56 -6.60
CA PHE A 302 24.11 -7.64 -7.08
C PHE A 302 24.37 -6.85 -8.36
N ALA A 303 23.36 -6.64 -9.21
CA ALA A 303 23.53 -5.92 -10.48
C ALA A 303 23.56 -4.39 -10.32
N LEU A 304 22.91 -3.85 -9.28
CA LEU A 304 22.81 -2.41 -9.00
C LEU A 304 23.75 -1.95 -7.87
N LEU A 305 24.65 -2.84 -7.45
CA LEU A 305 25.68 -2.62 -6.44
C LEU A 305 26.89 -1.91 -7.05
#